data_AF-A0A5D2F323-F1
#
_entry.id   AF-A0A5D2F323-F1
#
_cell.length_a   1.000
_cell.length_b   1.000
_cell.length_c   1.000
_cell.angle_alpha   90.00
_cell.angle_beta   90.00
_cell.angle_gamma   90.00
#
_symmetry.space_group_name_H-M   'P 1'
#
loop_
_entity.id
_entity.type
_entity.pdbx_description
1 polymer ?
#
loop_
_entity_poly.entity_id
_entity_poly.type
_entity_poly.pdbx_seq_one_letter_code
_entity_poly.pdbx_strand_id
1 'polypeptide(L)'
;MVDPPTPPFPHLPLPFPPTQNRHFYPQRWPLRQPPPSRRYHPHALPRRHLQHPHHNLAHRILPSLPSRCLRESHARHDHQTPPSPRFSLGQQQPPPPRVAAAGYPPSPYGRAQPSQTEDAAEVYKRNAVNKLVEVVHGDIIKMRKEREAEMEGLFSAQGVLRKREEEVNKGLKEMQDEKEALEQQLQVVLMSTDVLAGWVRENEGKIKNLGKNNDSVDVDVDEVFHCADVLSKQMLDCTAADLAIEDVVYSLDKALQEGAVPFDQYLRNVRLLSREQFFHKATAAKVRAAQMQAQVASMAARAPHSHYAP
;
A
#
# COMPACT_ATOMS: atom_id res chain seq x y z
N MET A 1 -20.30 -42.43 2.30
CA MET A 1 -19.67 -41.09 2.35
C MET A 1 -19.41 -40.68 0.91
N VAL A 2 -19.82 -39.47 0.54
CA VAL A 2 -19.73 -38.95 -0.83
C VAL A 2 -18.92 -37.67 -0.75
N ASP A 3 -17.79 -37.63 -1.47
CA ASP A 3 -16.98 -36.42 -1.57
C ASP A 3 -17.61 -35.41 -2.54
N PRO A 4 -17.54 -34.10 -2.27
CA PRO A 4 -18.09 -33.06 -3.15
C PRO A 4 -17.19 -32.83 -4.38
N PRO A 5 -17.75 -32.33 -5.50
CA PRO A 5 -16.98 -32.08 -6.72
C PRO A 5 -16.04 -30.87 -6.58
N THR A 6 -14.83 -31.00 -7.14
CA THR A 6 -13.85 -29.91 -7.25
C THR A 6 -14.32 -28.80 -8.20
N PRO A 7 -14.12 -27.51 -7.86
CA PRO A 7 -14.42 -26.39 -8.74
C PRO A 7 -13.36 -26.25 -9.87
N PRO A 8 -13.70 -25.59 -10.99
CA PRO A 8 -12.78 -25.40 -12.11
C PRO A 8 -11.67 -24.37 -11.81
N PHE A 9 -10.47 -24.62 -12.34
CA PHE A 9 -9.34 -23.68 -12.25
C PHE A 9 -9.59 -22.40 -13.07
N PRO A 10 -9.21 -21.21 -12.57
CA PRO A 10 -9.23 -19.98 -13.35
C PRO A 10 -8.08 -19.97 -14.39
N HIS A 11 -8.35 -19.44 -15.57
CA HIS A 11 -7.39 -19.34 -16.67
C HIS A 11 -6.22 -18.39 -16.32
N LEU A 12 -4.99 -18.90 -16.37
CA LEU A 12 -3.77 -18.08 -16.35
C LEU A 12 -3.44 -17.60 -17.78
N PRO A 13 -3.03 -16.32 -17.97
CA PRO A 13 -2.60 -15.83 -19.26
C PRO A 13 -1.22 -16.36 -19.65
N LEU A 14 -1.01 -16.58 -20.95
CA LEU A 14 0.23 -17.09 -21.53
C LEU A 14 1.42 -16.13 -21.31
N PRO A 15 2.65 -16.64 -21.08
CA PRO A 15 3.85 -15.82 -21.09
C PRO A 15 4.24 -15.40 -22.51
N PHE A 16 4.75 -14.18 -22.65
CA PHE A 16 5.27 -13.63 -23.91
C PHE A 16 6.59 -14.32 -24.33
N PRO A 17 6.91 -14.39 -25.64
CA PRO A 17 8.14 -15.00 -26.14
C PRO A 17 9.38 -14.17 -25.80
N PRO A 18 10.57 -14.80 -25.66
CA PRO A 18 11.81 -14.09 -25.34
C PRO A 18 12.31 -13.27 -26.53
N THR A 19 12.55 -11.97 -26.32
CA THR A 19 13.18 -11.11 -27.32
C THR A 19 14.70 -11.26 -27.36
N GLN A 20 15.22 -11.09 -28.57
CA GLN A 20 16.57 -11.44 -28.99
C GLN A 20 17.68 -10.67 -28.26
N ASN A 21 18.74 -11.41 -27.92
CA ASN A 21 19.99 -10.97 -27.32
C ASN A 21 20.54 -9.65 -27.92
N ARG A 22 20.69 -8.60 -27.10
CA ARG A 22 21.47 -7.39 -27.42
C ARG A 22 22.53 -7.15 -26.36
N HIS A 23 23.80 -7.22 -26.79
CA HIS A 23 24.95 -7.03 -25.91
C HIS A 23 25.01 -5.61 -25.35
N PHE A 24 25.13 -5.49 -24.03
CA PHE A 24 25.44 -4.24 -23.34
C PHE A 24 26.90 -4.25 -22.87
N TYR A 25 27.72 -3.38 -23.46
CA TYR A 25 29.02 -3.02 -22.89
C TYR A 25 28.83 -2.03 -21.73
N PRO A 26 29.64 -2.12 -20.65
CA PRO A 26 29.54 -1.19 -19.52
C PRO A 26 30.18 0.16 -19.86
N GLN A 27 29.37 1.22 -19.96
CA GLN A 27 29.85 2.59 -20.06
C GLN A 27 30.19 3.16 -18.67
N ARG A 28 31.35 3.84 -18.60
CA ARG A 28 31.96 4.33 -17.35
C ARG A 28 31.59 5.79 -17.12
N TRP A 29 30.81 6.08 -16.08
CA TRP A 29 30.42 7.47 -15.74
C TRP A 29 31.61 8.25 -15.15
N PRO A 30 31.86 9.51 -15.58
CA PRO A 30 32.92 10.34 -15.02
C PRO A 30 32.49 11.02 -13.70
N LEU A 31 33.37 11.02 -12.69
CA LEU A 31 33.15 11.78 -11.46
C LEU A 31 33.16 13.30 -11.73
N ARG A 32 32.16 14.00 -11.20
CA ARG A 32 32.05 15.47 -11.27
C ARG A 32 32.59 16.07 -9.97
N GLN A 33 33.62 16.91 -10.05
CA GLN A 33 34.17 17.61 -8.88
C GLN A 33 33.25 18.76 -8.41
N PRO A 34 33.23 19.11 -7.10
CA PRO A 34 32.48 20.25 -6.58
C PRO A 34 33.24 21.59 -6.80
N PRO A 35 32.53 22.73 -6.94
CA PRO A 35 33.15 24.05 -7.07
C PRO A 35 33.60 24.64 -5.73
N PRO A 36 34.58 25.58 -5.72
CA PRO A 36 35.17 26.12 -4.49
C PRO A 36 34.31 27.19 -3.80
N SER A 37 34.42 27.24 -2.47
CA SER A 37 33.69 28.15 -1.58
C SER A 37 34.00 29.63 -1.82
N ARG A 38 32.97 30.50 -1.84
CA ARG A 38 33.12 31.96 -1.74
C ARG A 38 32.62 32.48 -0.39
N ARG A 39 33.34 33.47 0.15
CA ARG A 39 33.14 34.06 1.48
C ARG A 39 31.82 34.82 1.58
N TYR A 40 31.20 34.77 2.76
CA TYR A 40 30.14 35.69 3.16
C TYR A 40 30.70 37.06 3.54
N HIS A 41 30.03 38.13 3.10
CA HIS A 41 29.92 39.39 3.85
C HIS A 41 28.50 39.95 3.67
N PRO A 42 27.88 40.57 4.70
CA PRO A 42 26.46 40.89 4.69
C PRO A 42 26.17 42.36 4.37
N HIS A 43 25.18 42.66 3.51
CA HIS A 43 24.53 43.97 3.49
C HIS A 43 23.07 43.93 3.00
N ALA A 44 22.20 44.59 3.77
CA ALA A 44 20.96 45.29 3.44
C ALA A 44 19.85 44.63 2.57
N LEU A 45 18.63 44.63 3.13
CA LEU A 45 17.36 44.46 2.42
C LEU A 45 17.07 45.64 1.46
N PRO A 46 16.16 45.46 0.49
CA PRO A 46 14.85 46.08 0.70
C PRO A 46 13.64 45.21 0.27
N ARG A 47 12.49 45.46 0.92
CA ARG A 47 11.16 44.92 0.58
C ARG A 47 10.73 45.25 -0.85
N ARG A 48 10.11 44.29 -1.56
CA ARG A 48 8.96 44.54 -2.46
C ARG A 48 7.94 43.40 -2.43
N HIS A 49 6.66 43.76 -2.57
CA HIS A 49 5.54 42.83 -2.74
C HIS A 49 5.48 42.33 -4.20
N LEU A 50 5.06 41.07 -4.44
CA LEU A 50 3.80 40.75 -5.16
C LEU A 50 3.53 39.23 -5.32
N GLN A 51 2.25 38.88 -5.17
CA GLN A 51 1.45 37.84 -5.86
C GLN A 51 1.98 36.40 -6.05
N HIS A 52 1.25 35.46 -5.44
CA HIS A 52 1.15 34.06 -5.87
C HIS A 52 0.22 33.92 -7.09
N PRO A 53 0.51 33.00 -8.02
CA PRO A 53 -0.48 32.31 -8.84
C PRO A 53 -0.71 30.87 -8.34
N HIS A 54 -1.97 30.48 -8.20
CA HIS A 54 -2.35 29.07 -8.01
C HIS A 54 -2.16 28.28 -9.31
N HIS A 55 -1.66 27.05 -9.21
CA HIS A 55 -2.02 26.01 -10.17
C HIS A 55 -2.49 24.75 -9.46
N ASN A 56 -3.67 24.31 -9.90
CA ASN A 56 -4.44 23.18 -9.41
C ASN A 56 -4.20 22.02 -10.39
N LEU A 57 -3.93 20.79 -9.92
CA LEU A 57 -4.01 19.63 -10.80
C LEU A 57 -4.38 18.32 -10.07
N ALA A 58 -5.46 17.71 -10.56
CA ALA A 58 -5.82 16.29 -10.51
C ALA A 58 -6.09 15.61 -9.15
N HIS A 59 -7.34 15.70 -8.69
CA HIS A 59 -8.03 14.55 -8.09
C HIS A 59 -8.72 13.69 -9.18
N ARG A 60 -8.40 12.38 -9.22
CA ARG A 60 -9.23 11.27 -9.74
C ARG A 60 -8.90 10.06 -8.85
N ILE A 61 -9.75 9.65 -7.90
CA ILE A 61 -11.00 8.88 -8.05
C ILE A 61 -10.79 7.52 -8.71
N LEU A 62 -10.91 6.45 -7.91
CA LEU A 62 -11.61 5.15 -8.11
C LEU A 62 -11.07 4.14 -7.05
N PRO A 63 -11.79 3.05 -6.70
CA PRO A 63 -13.16 3.02 -6.19
C PRO A 63 -13.32 2.20 -4.88
N SER A 64 -14.38 2.47 -4.12
CA SER A 64 -14.79 1.71 -2.92
C SER A 64 -15.81 0.61 -3.24
N LEU A 65 -15.68 -0.60 -2.66
CA LEU A 65 -16.72 -1.65 -2.63
C LEU A 65 -16.45 -2.65 -1.46
N PRO A 66 -17.42 -3.49 -1.02
CA PRO A 66 -18.13 -3.19 0.23
C PRO A 66 -18.08 -4.31 1.29
N SER A 67 -18.65 -4.05 2.48
CA SER A 67 -19.20 -5.09 3.36
C SER A 67 -20.33 -4.56 4.23
N ARG A 68 -21.41 -5.34 4.35
CA ARG A 68 -22.62 -5.05 5.13
C ARG A 68 -23.16 -6.36 5.70
N CYS A 69 -24.04 -6.26 6.70
CA CYS A 69 -24.84 -7.36 7.29
C CYS A 69 -24.09 -8.29 8.28
N LEU A 70 -24.67 -8.71 9.42
CA LEU A 70 -25.86 -8.22 10.15
C LEU A 70 -25.88 -8.83 11.57
N ARG A 71 -26.30 -8.10 12.61
CA ARG A 71 -27.09 -8.70 13.72
C ARG A 71 -27.87 -7.67 14.56
N GLU A 72 -29.16 -7.56 14.26
CA GLU A 72 -30.24 -7.11 15.17
C GLU A 72 -30.33 -8.07 16.39
N SER A 73 -30.92 -7.82 17.57
CA SER A 73 -31.95 -6.88 18.07
C SER A 73 -31.71 -6.62 19.59
N HIS A 74 -32.52 -5.96 20.44
CA HIS A 74 -33.90 -5.42 20.46
C HIS A 74 -33.87 -4.11 21.31
N ALA A 75 -34.48 -2.98 20.92
CA ALA A 75 -35.90 -2.58 20.95
C ALA A 75 -36.33 -1.71 22.17
N ARG A 76 -37.14 -0.68 21.85
CA ARG A 76 -38.00 0.21 22.70
C ARG A 76 -37.45 1.57 23.16
N HIS A 77 -38.40 2.50 23.28
CA HIS A 77 -38.27 3.93 23.59
C HIS A 77 -37.78 4.18 25.03
N ASP A 78 -37.12 5.32 25.28
CA ASP A 78 -37.82 6.48 25.85
C ASP A 78 -36.99 7.78 25.84
N HIS A 79 -37.64 8.91 26.09
CA HIS A 79 -37.00 10.22 26.21
C HIS A 79 -36.18 10.35 27.51
N GLN A 80 -34.98 10.94 27.47
CA GLN A 80 -34.56 12.11 28.28
C GLN A 80 -33.04 12.37 28.25
N THR A 81 -32.67 13.62 28.56
CA THR A 81 -31.30 14.15 28.65
C THR A 81 -30.50 13.59 29.84
N PRO A 82 -29.19 13.30 29.70
CA PRO A 82 -28.33 12.93 30.82
C PRO A 82 -27.76 14.15 31.57
N PRO A 83 -27.31 14.00 32.84
CA PRO A 83 -27.10 15.11 33.77
C PRO A 83 -25.63 15.49 34.02
N SER A 84 -25.42 16.67 34.60
CA SER A 84 -24.11 17.15 35.11
C SER A 84 -23.64 16.39 36.35
N PRO A 85 -22.33 16.11 36.50
CA PRO A 85 -21.78 15.58 37.75
C PRO A 85 -21.63 16.69 38.80
N ARG A 86 -22.02 16.40 40.03
CA ARG A 86 -21.95 17.31 41.18
C ARG A 86 -21.01 16.75 42.24
N PHE A 87 -19.80 17.31 42.36
CA PHE A 87 -18.98 17.18 43.57
C PHE A 87 -19.10 18.44 44.41
N SER A 88 -19.34 18.28 45.70
CA SER A 88 -19.57 19.36 46.67
C SER A 88 -18.70 19.11 47.90
N LEU A 89 -17.82 20.06 48.23
CA LEU A 89 -17.25 20.40 49.57
C LEU A 89 -16.10 21.40 49.28
N GLY A 90 -16.00 22.57 49.89
CA GLY A 90 -16.87 23.25 50.85
C GLY A 90 -16.33 24.66 51.16
N GLN A 91 -16.98 25.36 52.09
CA GLN A 91 -16.67 26.72 52.59
C GLN A 91 -17.00 27.91 51.67
N GLN A 92 -18.22 28.41 51.85
CA GLN A 92 -18.56 29.82 51.62
C GLN A 92 -18.20 30.62 52.89
N GLN A 93 -17.58 31.80 52.75
CA GLN A 93 -17.59 32.81 53.81
C GLN A 93 -18.89 33.64 53.74
N PRO A 94 -19.47 34.06 54.88
CA PRO A 94 -20.69 34.86 54.91
C PRO A 94 -20.43 36.35 54.58
N PRO A 95 -21.45 37.10 54.14
CA PRO A 95 -21.35 38.55 53.91
C PRO A 95 -21.26 39.32 55.24
N PRO A 96 -20.57 40.48 55.28
CA PRO A 96 -20.55 41.34 56.46
C PRO A 96 -21.91 42.02 56.68
N PRO A 97 -22.44 42.06 57.91
CA PRO A 97 -23.70 42.73 58.20
C PRO A 97 -23.54 44.25 58.23
N ARG A 98 -24.53 44.97 57.69
CA ARG A 98 -24.73 46.39 58.02
C ARG A 98 -25.16 46.48 59.49
N VAL A 99 -24.40 47.23 60.29
CA VAL A 99 -24.80 47.61 61.65
C VAL A 99 -25.00 49.12 61.69
N ALA A 100 -26.18 49.55 62.12
CA ALA A 100 -26.45 50.97 62.36
C ALA A 100 -25.78 51.40 63.67
N ALA A 101 -24.96 52.46 63.62
CA ALA A 101 -24.36 53.04 64.82
C ALA A 101 -25.23 54.21 65.33
N ALA A 102 -26.03 53.95 66.36
CA ALA A 102 -26.76 54.97 67.11
C ALA A 102 -25.98 55.36 68.37
N GLY A 103 -25.90 56.66 68.64
CA GLY A 103 -24.91 57.30 69.51
C GLY A 103 -24.94 56.98 71.01
N TYR A 104 -23.84 57.37 71.67
CA TYR A 104 -23.76 57.87 73.05
C TYR A 104 -22.39 58.59 73.25
N PRO A 105 -22.19 59.35 74.34
CA PRO A 105 -22.47 60.79 74.49
C PRO A 105 -21.25 61.71 74.23
N PRO A 106 -21.43 63.05 74.15
CA PRO A 106 -20.31 63.98 74.04
C PRO A 106 -19.60 64.20 75.38
N SER A 107 -18.26 64.25 75.37
CA SER A 107 -17.46 64.76 76.50
C SER A 107 -17.07 66.22 76.22
N PRO A 108 -17.26 67.14 77.18
CA PRO A 108 -17.08 68.58 76.96
C PRO A 108 -15.63 69.05 77.24
N TYR A 109 -15.33 70.26 76.75
CA TYR A 109 -14.03 70.94 76.78
C TYR A 109 -12.94 70.29 75.87
N GLY A 110 -12.34 71.04 74.94
CA GLY A 110 -12.64 72.43 74.61
C GLY A 110 -11.78 73.04 73.51
N ARG A 111 -11.87 74.37 73.46
CA ARG A 111 -11.03 75.31 72.69
C ARG A 111 -11.18 75.23 71.15
N ALA A 112 -12.18 75.96 70.67
CA ALA A 112 -11.98 76.74 69.45
C ALA A 112 -10.84 77.77 69.63
N GLN A 113 -10.31 78.24 68.50
CA GLN A 113 -9.20 79.19 68.31
C GLN A 113 -7.76 78.63 68.37
N PRO A 114 -6.83 79.26 67.62
CA PRO A 114 -6.99 79.98 66.36
C PRO A 114 -6.12 79.36 65.26
N SER A 115 -6.03 80.03 64.11
CA SER A 115 -4.97 79.82 63.13
C SER A 115 -3.60 79.87 63.81
N GLN A 116 -2.99 78.71 64.04
CA GLN A 116 -1.55 78.59 64.23
C GLN A 116 -1.01 77.94 62.96
N THR A 117 0.00 78.58 62.39
CA THR A 117 0.83 78.05 61.32
C THR A 117 1.17 76.59 61.63
N GLU A 118 0.79 75.66 60.75
CA GLU A 118 1.33 74.31 60.82
C GLU A 118 2.85 74.42 60.91
N ASP A 119 3.49 73.68 61.82
CA ASP A 119 4.94 73.63 61.85
C ASP A 119 5.41 73.16 60.47
N ALA A 120 6.13 74.04 59.76
CA ALA A 120 6.59 73.78 58.40
C ALA A 120 7.42 72.49 58.35
N ALA A 121 8.06 72.10 59.46
CA ALA A 121 8.76 70.83 59.59
C ALA A 121 7.81 69.60 59.60
N GLU A 122 6.62 69.68 60.20
CA GLU A 122 5.64 68.57 60.16
C GLU A 122 4.97 68.42 58.80
N VAL A 123 4.61 69.54 58.16
CA VAL A 123 4.05 69.54 56.79
C VAL A 123 5.07 69.01 55.79
N TYR A 124 6.33 69.45 55.92
CA TYR A 124 7.44 68.93 55.13
C TYR A 124 7.64 67.42 55.36
N LYS A 125 7.62 66.94 56.62
CA LYS A 125 7.70 65.50 56.93
C LYS A 125 6.54 64.72 56.31
N ARG A 126 5.29 65.18 56.44
CA ARG A 126 4.12 64.51 55.81
C ARG A 126 4.26 64.46 54.29
N ASN A 127 4.67 65.55 53.64
CA ASN A 127 4.86 65.59 52.20
C ASN A 127 6.04 64.72 51.73
N ALA A 128 7.15 64.68 52.47
CA ALA A 128 8.28 63.79 52.19
C ALA A 128 7.90 62.30 52.36
N VAL A 129 7.15 61.95 53.40
CA VAL A 129 6.63 60.60 53.62
C VAL A 129 5.64 60.21 52.52
N ASN A 130 4.68 61.07 52.19
CA ASN A 130 3.76 60.84 51.08
C ASN A 130 4.53 60.64 49.77
N LYS A 131 5.56 61.44 49.51
CA LYS A 131 6.36 61.30 48.29
C LYS A 131 7.14 59.99 48.24
N LEU A 132 7.69 59.55 49.38
CA LEU A 132 8.35 58.25 49.48
C LEU A 132 7.36 57.10 49.26
N VAL A 133 6.15 57.20 49.83
CA VAL A 133 5.08 56.22 49.63
C VAL A 133 4.64 56.16 48.16
N GLU A 134 4.48 57.30 47.48
CA GLU A 134 4.20 57.34 46.03
C GLU A 134 5.27 56.64 45.20
N VAL A 135 6.56 56.94 45.47
CA VAL A 135 7.69 56.35 44.73
C VAL A 135 7.76 54.84 44.97
N VAL A 136 7.71 54.41 46.23
CA VAL A 136 7.73 52.98 46.59
C VAL A 136 6.52 52.24 46.01
N HIS A 137 5.33 52.84 46.00
CA HIS A 137 4.14 52.25 45.39
C HIS A 137 4.28 52.12 43.86
N GLY A 138 4.83 53.14 43.21
CA GLY A 138 5.17 53.11 41.78
C GLY A 138 6.19 52.02 41.44
N ASP A 139 7.25 51.89 42.24
CA ASP A 139 8.27 50.86 42.09
C ASP A 139 7.69 49.45 42.32
N ILE A 140 6.83 49.25 43.31
CA ILE A 140 6.13 47.96 43.55
C ILE A 140 5.24 47.60 42.34
N ILE A 141 4.48 48.55 41.80
CA ILE A 141 3.66 48.32 40.60
C ILE A 141 4.55 47.95 39.39
N LYS A 142 5.66 48.68 39.20
CA LYS A 142 6.61 48.43 38.12
C LYS A 142 7.24 47.03 38.25
N MET A 143 7.79 46.69 39.41
CA MET A 143 8.39 45.37 39.66
C MET A 143 7.38 44.22 39.53
N ARG A 144 6.12 44.43 39.93
CA ARG A 144 5.04 43.45 39.68
C ARG A 144 4.82 43.27 38.18
N LYS A 145 4.67 44.36 37.43
CA LYS A 145 4.42 44.33 35.98
C LYS A 145 5.58 43.68 35.21
N GLU A 146 6.82 43.96 35.59
CA GLU A 146 8.02 43.33 35.03
C GLU A 146 8.00 41.81 35.27
N ARG A 147 7.73 41.37 36.52
CA ARG A 147 7.58 39.95 36.86
C ARG A 147 6.42 39.26 36.13
N GLU A 148 5.29 39.93 35.95
CA GLU A 148 4.14 39.41 35.22
C GLU A 148 4.49 39.20 33.73
N ALA A 149 5.22 40.14 33.11
CA ALA A 149 5.70 40.01 31.73
C ALA A 149 6.78 38.91 31.59
N GLU A 150 7.69 38.78 32.55
CA GLU A 150 8.66 37.66 32.60
C GLU A 150 7.94 36.31 32.71
N MET A 151 6.93 36.22 33.58
CA MET A 151 6.11 35.02 33.76
C MET A 151 5.33 34.65 32.48
N GLU A 152 4.71 35.62 31.81
CA GLU A 152 4.06 35.42 30.51
C GLU A 152 5.05 34.94 29.44
N GLY A 153 6.25 35.53 29.40
CA GLY A 153 7.34 35.10 28.51
C GLY A 153 7.78 33.65 28.76
N LEU A 154 7.92 33.24 30.02
CA LEU A 154 8.26 31.87 30.40
C LEU A 154 7.15 30.87 30.05
N PHE A 155 5.87 31.21 30.27
CA PHE A 155 4.75 30.36 29.87
C PHE A 155 4.64 30.22 28.34
N SER A 156 4.86 31.31 27.60
CA SER A 156 4.92 31.28 26.13
C SER A 156 6.04 30.37 25.63
N ALA A 157 7.24 30.50 26.20
CA ALA A 157 8.37 29.62 25.89
C ALA A 157 8.08 28.15 26.23
N GLN A 158 7.46 27.87 27.38
CA GLN A 158 7.04 26.52 27.78
C GLN A 158 6.03 25.91 26.79
N GLY A 159 5.06 26.70 26.31
CA GLY A 159 4.09 26.28 25.30
C GLY A 159 4.74 25.91 23.97
N VAL A 160 5.70 26.72 23.51
CA VAL A 160 6.48 26.43 22.30
C VAL A 160 7.34 25.16 22.46
N LEU A 161 7.95 24.97 23.63
CA LEU A 161 8.77 23.77 23.90
C LEU A 161 7.92 22.49 23.92
N ARG A 162 6.76 22.48 24.59
CA ARG A 162 5.84 21.32 24.55
C ARG A 162 5.35 21.00 23.15
N LYS A 163 4.98 22.01 22.36
CA LYS A 163 4.57 21.78 20.97
C LYS A 163 5.69 21.14 20.14
N ARG A 164 6.95 21.57 20.33
CA ARG A 164 8.11 20.95 19.66
C ARG A 164 8.40 19.54 20.15
N GLU A 165 8.22 19.28 21.45
CA GLU A 165 8.31 17.93 22.02
C GLU A 165 7.26 16.99 21.39
N GLU A 166 6.01 17.45 21.25
CA GLU A 166 4.94 16.72 20.55
C GLU A 166 5.28 16.46 19.07
N GLU A 167 5.77 17.48 18.35
CA GLU A 167 6.21 17.36 16.94
C GLU A 167 7.38 16.37 16.77
N VAL A 168 8.38 16.42 17.67
CA VAL A 168 9.54 15.50 17.66
C VAL A 168 9.14 14.08 18.03
N ASN A 169 8.31 13.89 19.06
CA ASN A 169 7.82 12.57 19.46
C ASN A 169 6.93 11.94 18.37
N LYS A 170 6.13 12.76 17.68
CA LYS A 170 5.37 12.30 16.50
C LYS A 170 6.31 11.84 15.39
N GLY A 171 7.29 12.67 14.99
CA GLY A 171 8.24 12.31 13.93
C GLY A 171 9.10 11.09 14.28
N LEU A 172 9.49 10.94 15.55
CA LEU A 172 10.18 9.75 16.05
C LEU A 172 9.34 8.49 15.89
N LYS A 173 8.04 8.56 16.20
CA LYS A 173 7.12 7.44 15.99
C LYS A 173 6.95 7.13 14.50
N GLU A 174 6.74 8.13 13.66
CA GLU A 174 6.58 7.94 12.21
C GLU A 174 7.82 7.25 11.61
N MET A 175 9.04 7.66 12.00
CA MET A 175 10.28 6.98 11.58
C MET A 175 10.43 5.54 12.12
N GLN A 176 9.92 5.26 13.33
CA GLN A 176 9.93 3.92 13.91
C GLN A 176 8.96 2.99 13.18
N ASP A 177 7.74 3.46 12.91
CA ASP A 177 6.72 2.75 12.13
C ASP A 177 7.23 2.48 10.68
N GLU A 178 7.88 3.46 10.05
CA GLU A 178 8.54 3.31 8.73
C GLU A 178 9.69 2.29 8.74
N LYS A 179 10.55 2.32 9.77
CA LYS A 179 11.63 1.34 9.95
C LYS A 179 11.08 -0.09 10.02
N GLU A 180 10.05 -0.31 10.84
CA GLU A 180 9.44 -1.63 11.02
C GLU A 180 8.75 -2.12 9.74
N ALA A 181 8.13 -1.20 8.98
CA ALA A 181 7.58 -1.52 7.66
C ALA A 181 8.67 -1.90 6.63
N LEU A 182 9.82 -1.20 6.63
CA LEU A 182 10.95 -1.52 5.76
C LEU A 182 11.62 -2.85 6.14
N GLU A 183 11.72 -3.19 7.43
CA GLU A 183 12.22 -4.48 7.90
C GLU A 183 11.31 -5.63 7.46
N GLN A 184 9.98 -5.45 7.52
CA GLN A 184 9.01 -6.41 6.98
C GLN A 184 9.13 -6.57 5.45
N GLN A 185 9.26 -5.46 4.71
CA GLN A 185 9.47 -5.51 3.25
C GLN A 185 10.78 -6.23 2.89
N LEU A 186 11.87 -5.96 3.61
CA LEU A 186 13.15 -6.65 3.44
C LEU A 186 12.99 -8.16 3.66
N GLN A 187 12.29 -8.57 4.73
CA GLN A 187 12.02 -10.00 4.99
C GLN A 187 11.25 -10.65 3.82
N VAL A 188 10.22 -10.00 3.28
CA VAL A 188 9.47 -10.51 2.12
C VAL A 188 10.36 -10.64 0.89
N VAL A 189 11.22 -9.66 0.60
CA VAL A 189 12.15 -9.71 -0.53
C VAL A 189 13.18 -10.81 -0.37
N LEU A 190 13.73 -11.01 0.84
CA LEU A 190 14.68 -12.10 1.11
C LEU A 190 14.01 -13.47 0.94
N MET A 191 12.85 -13.70 1.55
CA MET A 191 12.11 -14.96 1.41
C MET A 191 11.71 -15.26 -0.05
N SER A 192 11.29 -14.23 -0.80
CA SER A 192 11.01 -14.36 -2.24
C SER A 192 12.28 -14.71 -3.03
N THR A 193 13.41 -14.07 -2.70
CA THR A 193 14.72 -14.35 -3.33
C THR A 193 15.16 -15.79 -3.07
N ASP A 194 14.99 -16.32 -1.85
CA ASP A 194 15.33 -17.70 -1.52
C ASP A 194 14.46 -18.71 -2.28
N VAL A 195 13.15 -18.45 -2.40
CA VAL A 195 12.22 -19.28 -3.19
C VAL A 195 12.62 -19.30 -4.67
N LEU A 196 12.93 -18.13 -5.25
CA LEU A 196 13.37 -18.03 -6.64
C LEU A 196 14.73 -18.68 -6.86
N ALA A 197 15.68 -18.53 -5.94
CA ALA A 197 17.00 -19.17 -6.00
C ALA A 197 16.92 -20.71 -5.86
N GLY A 198 15.97 -21.21 -5.05
CA GLY A 198 15.62 -22.63 -4.99
C GLY A 198 15.08 -23.14 -6.33
N TRP A 199 14.07 -22.47 -6.88
CA TRP A 199 13.44 -22.82 -8.16
C TRP A 199 14.43 -22.80 -9.34
N VAL A 200 15.31 -21.79 -9.41
CA VAL A 200 16.39 -21.72 -10.42
C VAL A 200 17.34 -22.90 -10.29
N ARG A 201 17.79 -23.22 -9.08
CA ARG A 201 18.71 -24.35 -8.82
C ARG A 201 18.09 -25.69 -9.20
N GLU A 202 16.82 -25.90 -8.88
CA GLU A 202 16.07 -27.10 -9.28
C GLU A 202 15.94 -27.22 -10.80
N ASN A 203 15.63 -26.11 -11.48
CA ASN A 203 15.43 -26.11 -12.92
C ASN A 203 16.74 -26.22 -13.71
N GLU A 204 17.82 -25.59 -13.25
CA GLU A 204 19.17 -25.88 -13.76
C GLU A 204 19.52 -27.36 -13.58
N GLY A 205 19.16 -27.96 -12.44
CA GLY A 205 19.34 -29.40 -12.20
C GLY A 205 18.56 -30.25 -13.21
N LYS A 206 17.30 -29.91 -13.49
CA LYS A 206 16.48 -30.57 -14.51
C LYS A 206 17.10 -30.44 -15.91
N ILE A 207 17.51 -29.23 -16.31
CA ILE A 207 18.15 -28.97 -17.61
C ILE A 207 19.48 -29.73 -17.74
N LYS A 208 20.32 -29.74 -16.70
CA LYS A 208 21.59 -30.50 -16.68
C LYS A 208 21.38 -32.02 -16.71
N ASN A 209 20.27 -32.52 -16.19
CA ASN A 209 19.90 -33.94 -16.27
C ASN A 209 19.33 -34.30 -17.65
N LEU A 210 18.56 -33.42 -18.28
CA LEU A 210 18.08 -33.55 -19.67
C LEU A 210 19.27 -33.56 -20.66
N GLY A 211 20.18 -32.61 -20.53
CA GLY A 211 21.40 -32.49 -21.34
C GLY A 211 22.52 -33.46 -20.97
N LYS A 212 22.30 -34.43 -20.06
CA LYS A 212 23.34 -35.41 -19.70
C LYS A 212 23.45 -36.59 -20.68
N ASN A 213 22.49 -36.69 -21.60
CA ASN A 213 22.39 -37.74 -22.61
C ASN A 213 22.82 -37.26 -24.02
N ASN A 214 23.03 -35.95 -24.23
CA ASN A 214 23.51 -35.34 -25.46
C ASN A 214 24.46 -34.18 -25.10
N ASP A 215 25.67 -34.13 -25.66
CA ASP A 215 26.65 -33.05 -25.43
C ASP A 215 26.22 -31.67 -25.99
N SER A 216 25.07 -31.63 -26.69
CA SER A 216 24.36 -30.41 -27.07
C SER A 216 23.07 -30.25 -26.25
N VAL A 217 22.76 -29.02 -25.84
CA VAL A 217 21.42 -28.64 -25.33
C VAL A 217 20.45 -28.50 -26.51
N ASP A 218 20.36 -29.57 -27.29
CA ASP A 218 19.40 -29.75 -28.36
C ASP A 218 18.33 -30.70 -27.82
N VAL A 219 17.37 -30.10 -27.11
CA VAL A 219 16.17 -30.81 -26.65
C VAL A 219 15.26 -30.89 -27.87
N ASP A 220 15.11 -32.10 -28.40
CA ASP A 220 14.16 -32.35 -29.48
C ASP A 220 12.77 -31.91 -29.03
N VAL A 221 12.23 -30.88 -29.69
CA VAL A 221 10.97 -30.23 -29.33
C VAL A 221 9.79 -31.18 -29.56
N ASP A 222 9.91 -32.09 -30.53
CA ASP A 222 8.86 -33.05 -30.88
C ASP A 222 8.73 -34.15 -29.81
N GLU A 223 9.81 -34.46 -29.09
CA GLU A 223 9.82 -35.40 -27.96
C GLU A 223 9.51 -34.74 -26.60
N VAL A 224 9.25 -33.42 -26.53
CA VAL A 224 8.82 -32.76 -25.27
C VAL A 224 7.36 -33.11 -24.93
N PHE A 225 6.52 -33.35 -25.93
CA PHE A 225 5.08 -33.57 -25.76
C PHE A 225 4.63 -34.91 -26.35
N HIS A 226 4.35 -35.87 -25.49
CA HIS A 226 3.79 -37.16 -25.90
C HIS A 226 2.28 -37.22 -25.74
N CYS A 227 1.61 -38.00 -26.60
CA CYS A 227 0.22 -38.39 -26.38
C CYS A 227 0.09 -39.22 -25.09
N ALA A 228 -1.03 -39.05 -24.37
CA ALA A 228 -1.28 -39.71 -23.09
C ALA A 228 -1.38 -41.25 -23.19
N ASP A 229 -1.70 -41.78 -24.37
CA ASP A 229 -1.87 -43.20 -24.62
C ASP A 229 -1.48 -43.57 -26.07
N VAL A 230 -1.17 -44.85 -26.28
CA VAL A 230 -0.71 -45.39 -27.57
C VAL A 230 -1.75 -45.23 -28.68
N LEU A 231 -3.05 -45.33 -28.36
CA LEU A 231 -4.11 -45.14 -29.36
C LEU A 231 -4.22 -43.67 -29.78
N SER A 232 -4.07 -42.73 -28.85
CA SER A 232 -3.99 -41.30 -29.20
C SER A 232 -2.74 -40.95 -30.02
N LYS A 233 -1.57 -41.58 -29.75
CA LYS A 233 -0.40 -41.43 -30.63
C LYS A 233 -0.71 -41.94 -32.04
N GLN A 234 -1.24 -43.16 -32.15
CA GLN A 234 -1.64 -43.73 -33.45
C GLN A 234 -2.70 -42.89 -34.19
N MET A 235 -3.61 -42.23 -33.47
CA MET A 235 -4.58 -41.29 -34.04
C MET A 235 -3.89 -40.06 -34.66
N LEU A 236 -2.96 -39.47 -33.92
CA LEU A 236 -2.19 -38.29 -34.34
C LEU A 236 -1.35 -38.63 -35.57
N ASP A 237 -0.57 -39.71 -35.51
CA ASP A 237 0.28 -40.17 -36.62
C ASP A 237 -0.54 -40.45 -37.90
N CYS A 238 -1.69 -41.13 -37.78
CA CYS A 238 -2.56 -41.38 -38.93
C CYS A 238 -3.20 -40.11 -39.51
N THR A 239 -3.56 -39.15 -38.67
CA THR A 239 -4.18 -37.89 -39.13
C THR A 239 -3.15 -36.97 -39.76
N ALA A 240 -1.93 -36.91 -39.19
CA ALA A 240 -0.81 -36.15 -39.75
C ALA A 240 -0.39 -36.70 -41.12
N ALA A 241 -0.26 -38.02 -41.26
CA ALA A 241 0.07 -38.67 -42.53
C ALA A 241 -1.04 -38.45 -43.59
N ASP A 242 -2.31 -38.49 -43.18
CA ASP A 242 -3.44 -38.24 -44.06
C ASP A 242 -3.40 -36.82 -44.69
N LEU A 243 -3.23 -35.81 -43.84
CA LEU A 243 -3.12 -34.40 -44.28
C LEU A 243 -1.85 -34.15 -45.11
N ALA A 244 -0.71 -34.73 -44.71
CA ALA A 244 0.53 -34.62 -45.48
C ALA A 244 0.41 -35.23 -46.88
N ILE A 245 -0.38 -36.30 -47.05
CA ILE A 245 -0.69 -36.85 -48.38
C ILE A 245 -1.55 -35.89 -49.20
N GLU A 246 -2.54 -35.22 -48.59
CA GLU A 246 -3.37 -34.22 -49.29
C GLU A 246 -2.51 -33.03 -49.79
N ASP A 247 -1.55 -32.55 -48.99
CA ASP A 247 -0.58 -31.51 -49.39
C ASP A 247 0.35 -31.96 -50.53
N VAL A 248 0.82 -33.22 -50.49
CA VAL A 248 1.67 -33.80 -51.54
C VAL A 248 0.90 -34.00 -52.85
N VAL A 249 -0.35 -34.47 -52.80
CA VAL A 249 -1.21 -34.62 -53.99
C VAL A 249 -1.50 -33.25 -54.62
N TYR A 250 -1.86 -32.24 -53.82
CA TYR A 250 -2.03 -30.86 -54.30
C TYR A 250 -0.76 -30.32 -54.99
N SER A 251 0.41 -30.59 -54.42
CA SER A 251 1.70 -30.20 -54.99
C SER A 251 2.00 -30.93 -56.31
N LEU A 252 1.61 -32.21 -56.43
CA LEU A 252 1.73 -32.99 -57.67
C LEU A 252 0.75 -32.52 -58.76
N ASP A 253 -0.48 -32.14 -58.41
CA ASP A 253 -1.47 -31.56 -59.34
C ASP A 253 -0.91 -30.28 -59.99
N LYS A 254 -0.29 -29.43 -59.18
CA LYS A 254 0.36 -28.20 -59.63
C LYS A 254 1.59 -28.49 -60.51
N ALA A 255 2.45 -29.42 -60.09
CA ALA A 255 3.64 -29.80 -60.85
C ALA A 255 3.30 -30.46 -62.22
N LEU A 256 2.14 -31.12 -62.33
CA LEU A 256 1.60 -31.60 -63.60
C LEU A 256 1.15 -30.43 -64.50
N GLN A 257 0.41 -29.45 -63.95
CA GLN A 257 -0.04 -28.27 -64.70
C GLN A 257 1.13 -27.41 -65.21
N GLU A 258 2.21 -27.32 -64.45
CA GLU A 258 3.45 -26.63 -64.82
C GLU A 258 4.33 -27.46 -65.78
N GLY A 259 3.96 -28.71 -66.09
CA GLY A 259 4.71 -29.60 -66.97
C GLY A 259 6.01 -30.17 -66.38
N ALA A 260 6.26 -29.95 -65.08
CA ALA A 260 7.45 -30.44 -64.38
C ALA A 260 7.42 -31.96 -64.13
N VAL A 261 6.22 -32.56 -64.07
CA VAL A 261 6.02 -34.02 -63.90
C VAL A 261 5.28 -34.59 -65.12
N PRO A 262 5.79 -35.65 -65.78
CA PRO A 262 5.08 -36.28 -66.88
C PRO A 262 3.83 -37.03 -66.39
N PHE A 263 2.76 -36.98 -67.19
CA PHE A 263 1.42 -37.49 -66.81
C PHE A 263 1.40 -38.95 -66.30
N ASP A 264 2.17 -39.85 -66.91
CA ASP A 264 2.29 -41.24 -66.48
C ASP A 264 2.89 -41.36 -65.06
N GLN A 265 3.89 -40.54 -64.73
CA GLN A 265 4.48 -40.52 -63.38
C GLN A 265 3.51 -39.94 -62.35
N TYR A 266 2.75 -38.89 -62.72
CA TYR A 266 1.70 -38.33 -61.89
C TYR A 266 0.64 -39.39 -61.53
N LEU A 267 0.09 -40.11 -62.52
CA LEU A 267 -0.91 -41.15 -62.28
C LEU A 267 -0.39 -42.29 -61.39
N ARG A 268 0.87 -42.69 -61.54
CA ARG A 268 1.51 -43.68 -60.66
C ARG A 268 1.61 -43.16 -59.22
N ASN A 269 2.10 -41.93 -59.03
CA ASN A 269 2.29 -41.35 -57.71
C ASN A 269 0.96 -41.15 -56.96
N VAL A 270 -0.04 -40.53 -57.60
CA VAL A 270 -1.36 -40.32 -57.00
C VAL A 270 -2.00 -41.66 -56.62
N ARG A 271 -1.91 -42.69 -57.47
CA ARG A 271 -2.47 -44.02 -57.16
C ARG A 271 -1.77 -44.70 -55.98
N LEU A 272 -0.47 -44.49 -55.78
CA LEU A 272 0.26 -44.99 -54.62
C LEU A 272 -0.14 -44.23 -53.35
N LEU A 273 -0.13 -42.90 -53.41
CA LEU A 273 -0.50 -42.02 -52.30
C LEU A 273 -1.95 -42.23 -51.84
N SER A 274 -2.93 -42.32 -52.75
CA SER A 274 -4.33 -42.61 -52.38
C SER A 274 -4.50 -43.99 -51.74
N ARG A 275 -3.68 -44.98 -52.10
CA ARG A 275 -3.68 -46.30 -51.45
C ARG A 275 -3.15 -46.22 -50.03
N GLU A 276 -2.08 -45.46 -49.81
CA GLU A 276 -1.49 -45.21 -48.49
C GLU A 276 -2.47 -44.42 -47.60
N GLN A 277 -3.04 -43.34 -48.13
CA GLN A 277 -4.07 -42.52 -47.49
C GLN A 277 -5.27 -43.35 -47.02
N PHE A 278 -5.73 -44.31 -47.84
CA PHE A 278 -6.80 -45.23 -47.45
C PHE A 278 -6.45 -46.03 -46.19
N PHE A 279 -5.21 -46.50 -46.03
CA PHE A 279 -4.78 -47.20 -44.82
C PHE A 279 -4.74 -46.29 -43.60
N HIS A 280 -4.30 -45.03 -43.74
CA HIS A 280 -4.36 -44.05 -42.65
C HIS A 280 -5.81 -43.72 -42.24
N LYS A 281 -6.70 -43.39 -43.19
CA LYS A 281 -8.14 -43.15 -42.94
C LYS A 281 -8.82 -44.35 -42.29
N ALA A 282 -8.56 -45.57 -42.77
CA ALA A 282 -9.11 -46.81 -42.22
C ALA A 282 -8.56 -47.14 -40.81
N THR A 283 -7.29 -46.86 -40.55
CA THR A 283 -6.67 -47.07 -39.23
C THR A 283 -7.21 -46.07 -38.23
N ALA A 284 -7.27 -44.78 -38.56
CA ALA A 284 -7.87 -43.75 -37.72
C ALA A 284 -9.34 -44.05 -37.39
N ALA A 285 -10.13 -44.58 -38.35
CA ALA A 285 -11.51 -45.01 -38.08
C ALA A 285 -11.59 -46.16 -37.06
N LYS A 286 -10.70 -47.16 -37.16
CA LYS A 286 -10.62 -48.28 -36.20
C LYS A 286 -10.18 -47.82 -34.81
N VAL A 287 -9.20 -46.94 -34.73
CA VAL A 287 -8.70 -46.41 -33.45
C VAL A 287 -9.78 -45.57 -32.76
N ARG A 288 -10.55 -44.74 -33.49
CA ARG A 288 -11.72 -44.01 -32.94
C ARG A 288 -12.76 -44.97 -32.35
N ALA A 289 -13.06 -46.06 -33.05
CA ALA A 289 -13.99 -47.08 -32.54
C ALA A 289 -13.48 -47.78 -31.27
N ALA A 290 -12.18 -48.11 -31.22
CA ALA A 290 -11.55 -48.71 -30.05
C ALA A 290 -11.52 -47.75 -28.84
N GLN A 291 -11.22 -46.46 -29.06
CA GLN A 291 -11.26 -45.44 -28.02
C GLN A 291 -12.68 -45.23 -27.47
N MET A 292 -13.70 -45.20 -28.35
CA MET A 292 -15.11 -45.14 -27.94
C MET A 292 -15.50 -46.35 -27.07
N GLN A 293 -15.11 -47.56 -27.48
CA GLN A 293 -15.37 -48.79 -26.71
C GLN A 293 -14.66 -48.77 -25.35
N ALA A 294 -13.40 -48.32 -25.28
CA ALA A 294 -12.66 -48.19 -24.03
C ALA A 294 -13.28 -47.15 -23.08
N GLN A 295 -13.78 -46.03 -23.61
CA GLN A 295 -14.52 -45.03 -22.82
C GLN A 295 -15.82 -45.60 -22.27
N VAL A 296 -16.64 -46.26 -23.09
CA VAL A 296 -17.88 -46.91 -22.65
C VAL A 296 -17.62 -47.99 -21.60
N ALA A 297 -16.59 -48.81 -21.77
CA ALA A 297 -16.19 -49.82 -20.79
C ALA A 297 -15.74 -49.19 -19.45
N SER A 298 -14.97 -48.09 -19.51
CA SER A 298 -14.55 -47.33 -18.31
C SER A 298 -15.74 -46.68 -17.59
N MET A 299 -16.73 -46.17 -18.33
CA MET A 299 -17.96 -45.65 -17.75
C MET A 299 -18.80 -46.74 -17.08
N ALA A 300 -18.94 -47.91 -17.72
CA ALA A 300 -19.63 -49.06 -17.15
C ALA A 300 -18.93 -49.59 -15.88
N ALA A 301 -17.60 -49.67 -15.88
CA ALA A 301 -16.81 -50.10 -14.71
C ALA A 301 -16.86 -49.11 -13.54
N ARG A 302 -17.10 -47.82 -13.81
CA ARG A 302 -17.29 -46.76 -12.79
C ARG A 302 -18.73 -46.64 -12.30
N ALA A 303 -19.69 -47.36 -12.87
CA ALA A 303 -21.05 -47.35 -12.38
C ALA A 303 -21.10 -48.02 -10.97
N PRO A 304 -21.66 -47.36 -9.95
CA PRO A 304 -21.79 -47.96 -8.64
C PRO A 304 -22.67 -49.20 -8.73
N HIS A 305 -22.18 -50.33 -8.21
CA HIS A 305 -22.99 -51.55 -8.13
C HIS A 305 -24.22 -51.27 -7.27
N SER A 306 -25.40 -51.24 -7.90
CA SER A 306 -26.66 -51.02 -7.21
C SER A 306 -26.94 -52.20 -6.29
N HIS A 307 -26.63 -52.04 -5.00
CA HIS A 307 -26.79 -53.09 -4.01
C HIS A 307 -28.26 -53.19 -3.58
N TYR A 308 -29.09 -53.74 -4.47
CA TYR A 308 -30.42 -54.26 -4.15
C TYR A 308 -30.39 -55.79 -4.31
N ALA A 309 -30.25 -56.47 -3.17
CA ALA A 309 -30.61 -57.87 -3.00
C ALA A 309 -31.87 -57.93 -2.11
N PRO A 310 -32.79 -58.88 -2.34
CA PRO A 310 -34.14 -58.89 -1.77
C PRO A 310 -34.19 -59.32 -0.29
#